data_AF-A0A4P5W675-F1
#
_entry.id   AF-A0A4P5W675-F1
#
_cell.length_a   1.000
_cell.length_b   1.000
_cell.length_c   1.000
_cell.angle_alpha   90.00
_cell.angle_beta   90.00
_cell.angle_gamma   90.00
#
_symmetry.space_group_name_H-M   'P 1'
#
loop_
_entity.id
_entity.type
_entity.pdbx_description
1 polymer ?
#
loop_
_entity_poly.entity_id
_entity_poly.type
_entity_poly.pdbx_seq_one_letter_code
_entity_poly.pdbx_strand_id
1 'polypeptide(L)'
;MLTLGQAAKEVGRSKTALTNAIKSGRLSANKLDDGSYSIDPSELFRVYSPVDPVVAGKHVHTLTTYVNPTGHIQTELLRDLIEQVKSERDDLRKRLDDTESSRQRMELELTRLTLLLTHQSTPKTQIKEKNTLFNKIFKKDYH
;
A
#
# COMPACT_ATOMS: atom_id res chain seq x y z
N MET A 1 -3.95 17.48 43.54
CA MET A 1 -3.39 16.12 43.77
C MET A 1 -4.48 15.09 43.57
N LEU A 2 -4.17 13.98 42.91
CA LEU A 2 -5.10 12.91 42.55
C LEU A 2 -4.77 11.64 43.33
N THR A 3 -5.80 10.96 43.81
CA THR A 3 -5.62 9.60 44.33
C THR A 3 -5.33 8.63 43.20
N LEU A 4 -4.70 7.49 43.50
CA LEU A 4 -4.46 6.41 42.52
C LEU A 4 -5.74 6.01 41.74
N GLY A 5 -6.90 6.04 42.41
CA GLY A 5 -8.18 5.73 41.79
C GLY A 5 -8.72 6.82 40.86
N GLN A 6 -8.47 8.10 41.17
CA GLN A 6 -8.82 9.22 40.29
C GLN A 6 -7.90 9.25 39.07
N ALA A 7 -6.59 9.12 39.29
CA ALA A 7 -5.61 9.04 38.22
C ALA A 7 -5.93 7.90 37.23
N ALA A 8 -6.27 6.71 37.76
CA ALA A 8 -6.69 5.56 36.94
C ALA A 8 -7.87 5.87 36.01
N LYS A 9 -8.83 6.67 36.47
CA LYS A 9 -10.00 7.08 35.68
C LYS A 9 -9.63 8.10 34.61
N GLU A 10 -8.78 9.08 34.94
CA GLU A 10 -8.38 10.14 34.01
C GLU A 10 -7.54 9.64 32.83
N VAL A 11 -6.74 8.58 33.03
CA VAL A 11 -5.90 8.00 31.97
C VAL A 11 -6.41 6.64 31.47
N GLY A 12 -7.56 6.17 31.97
CA GLY A 12 -8.16 4.88 31.57
C GLY A 12 -7.25 3.67 31.79
N ARG A 13 -6.43 3.68 32.86
CA ARG A 13 -5.51 2.59 33.21
C ARG A 13 -5.92 1.94 34.52
N SER A 14 -5.59 0.66 34.71
CA SER A 14 -5.84 -0.02 35.98
C SER A 14 -4.96 0.57 37.10
N LYS A 15 -5.46 0.52 38.34
CA LYS A 15 -4.68 0.91 39.53
C LYS A 15 -3.35 0.14 39.63
N THR A 16 -3.35 -1.15 39.24
CA THR A 16 -2.13 -1.99 39.23
C THR A 16 -1.09 -1.50 38.24
N ALA A 17 -1.50 -1.04 37.05
CA ALA A 17 -0.58 -0.48 36.06
C ALA A 17 0.08 0.81 36.57
N LEU A 18 -0.70 1.69 37.22
CA LEU A 18 -0.16 2.91 37.84
C LEU A 18 0.78 2.59 39.00
N THR A 19 0.46 1.63 39.87
CA THR A 19 1.36 1.22 40.94
C THR A 19 2.68 0.67 40.41
N ASN A 20 2.66 -0.09 39.31
CA ASN A 20 3.88 -0.59 38.67
C ASN A 20 4.69 0.56 38.03
N ALA A 21 4.03 1.56 37.47
CA ALA A 21 4.69 2.77 36.94
C ALA A 21 5.39 3.57 38.05
N ILE A 22 4.78 3.64 39.24
CA ILE A 22 5.39 4.26 40.41
C ILE A 22 6.59 3.45 40.91
N LYS A 23 6.43 2.13 41.07
CA LYS A 23 7.52 1.24 41.52
C LYS A 23 8.71 1.20 40.56
N SER A 24 8.47 1.35 39.26
CA SER A 24 9.52 1.40 38.24
C SER A 24 10.13 2.80 38.08
N GLY A 25 9.67 3.81 38.82
CA GLY A 25 10.17 5.18 38.74
C GLY A 25 9.73 5.96 37.50
N ARG A 26 8.80 5.41 36.70
CA ARG A 26 8.26 6.10 35.51
C ARG A 26 7.30 7.23 35.88
N LEU A 27 6.56 7.06 36.97
CA LEU A 27 5.57 8.01 37.47
C LEU A 27 5.89 8.40 38.91
N SER A 28 6.02 9.69 39.18
CA SER A 28 6.26 10.19 40.53
C SER A 28 4.96 10.25 41.33
N ALA A 29 4.97 9.74 42.56
CA ALA A 29 3.82 9.80 43.46
C ALA A 29 4.28 9.94 44.92
N ASN A 30 3.55 10.72 45.71
CA ASN A 30 3.76 10.86 47.14
C ASN A 30 2.97 9.80 47.90
N LYS A 31 3.63 9.05 48.78
CA LYS A 31 2.98 8.09 49.66
C LYS A 31 2.51 8.83 50.92
N LEU A 32 1.22 8.75 51.22
CA LEU A 32 0.61 9.34 52.42
C LEU A 32 0.79 8.41 53.63
N ASP A 33 0.53 8.96 54.82
CA ASP A 33 0.64 8.26 56.11
C ASP A 33 -0.36 7.08 56.23
N ASP A 34 -1.46 7.14 55.49
CA ASP A 34 -2.45 6.06 55.36
C ASP A 34 -2.03 4.94 54.38
N GLY A 35 -0.84 5.07 53.78
CA GLY A 35 -0.31 4.13 52.79
C GLY A 35 -0.87 4.32 51.37
N SER A 36 -1.72 5.32 51.15
CA SER A 36 -2.25 5.66 49.82
C SER A 36 -1.25 6.47 48.99
N TYR A 37 -1.48 6.55 47.67
CA TYR A 37 -0.66 7.35 46.77
C TYR A 37 -1.41 8.60 46.31
N SER A 38 -0.73 9.73 46.39
CA SER A 38 -1.09 11.04 45.86
C SER A 38 -0.22 11.36 44.66
N ILE A 39 -0.84 11.52 43.50
CA ILE A 39 -0.20 11.74 42.19
C ILE A 39 -0.52 13.16 41.74
N ASP A 40 0.49 13.88 41.27
CA ASP A 40 0.27 15.17 40.63
C ASP A 40 -0.32 14.98 39.22
N PRO A 41 -1.43 15.65 38.85
CA PRO A 41 -1.89 15.71 37.47
C PRO A 41 -0.77 15.98 36.45
N SER A 42 0.17 16.87 36.75
CA SER A 42 1.29 17.17 35.85
C SER A 42 2.17 15.95 35.60
N GLU A 43 2.44 15.15 36.62
CA GLU A 43 3.21 13.91 36.49
C GLU A 43 2.41 12.83 35.77
N LEU A 44 1.10 12.75 36.03
CA LEU A 44 0.20 11.81 35.38
C LEU A 44 0.16 12.05 33.86
N PHE A 45 -0.07 13.30 33.45
CA PHE A 45 -0.21 13.67 32.05
C PHE A 45 1.11 13.79 31.29
N ARG A 46 2.24 13.91 32.01
CA ARG A 46 3.58 13.77 31.41
C ARG A 46 3.82 12.35 30.88
N VAL A 47 3.32 11.35 31.59
CA VAL A 47 3.57 9.93 31.28
C VAL A 47 2.45 9.32 30.44
N TYR A 48 1.22 9.76 30.63
CA TYR A 48 0.03 9.19 30.01
C TYR A 48 -0.84 10.28 29.40
N SER A 49 -1.26 10.11 28.15
CA SER A 49 -2.23 11.03 27.54
C SER A 49 -3.57 10.97 28.29
N PRO A 50 -4.26 12.12 28.48
CA PRO A 50 -5.62 12.14 29.02
C PRO A 50 -6.56 11.27 28.17
N VAL A 51 -7.46 10.52 28.80
CA VAL A 51 -8.49 9.80 28.07
C VAL A 51 -9.66 10.72 27.81
N ASP A 52 -10.12 10.78 26.55
CA ASP A 52 -11.34 11.50 26.21
C ASP A 52 -12.50 10.99 27.08
N PRO A 53 -13.28 11.89 27.70
CA PRO A 53 -14.35 11.51 28.64
C PRO A 53 -15.44 10.62 28.01
N VAL A 54 -15.45 10.48 26.68
CA VAL A 54 -16.32 9.56 25.93
C VAL A 54 -15.94 8.08 26.14
N VAL A 55 -14.70 7.79 26.56
CA VAL A 55 -14.16 6.41 26.70
C VAL A 55 -13.99 5.98 28.16
N ALA A 56 -14.15 6.89 29.13
CA ALA A 56 -13.89 6.67 30.57
C ALA A 56 -14.82 5.62 31.25
N GLY A 57 -15.79 5.05 30.53
CA GLY A 57 -16.74 4.06 31.05
C GLY A 57 -16.42 2.60 30.73
N LYS A 58 -15.44 2.28 29.88
CA LYS A 58 -15.16 0.89 29.48
C LYS A 58 -13.67 0.67 29.37
N HIS A 59 -13.08 0.02 30.36
CA HIS A 59 -12.13 -1.09 30.16
C HIS A 59 -11.64 -1.60 31.52
N VAL A 60 -12.47 -2.43 32.14
CA VAL A 60 -12.00 -3.58 32.92
C VAL A 60 -12.51 -4.80 32.17
N HIS A 61 -11.61 -5.75 31.91
CA HIS A 61 -11.88 -7.01 31.22
C HIS A 61 -13.22 -7.66 31.64
N THR A 62 -14.21 -7.57 30.77
CA THR A 62 -15.22 -8.62 30.59
C THR A 62 -15.62 -8.65 29.13
N LEU A 63 -15.51 -9.82 28.53
CA LEU A 63 -16.10 -10.19 27.24
C LEU A 63 -17.60 -9.88 27.27
N THR A 64 -18.02 -8.76 26.71
CA THR A 64 -19.42 -8.57 26.31
C THR A 64 -19.54 -7.38 25.36
N THR A 65 -19.87 -7.74 24.12
CA THR A 65 -20.63 -6.99 23.13
C THR A 65 -21.27 -5.71 23.67
N TYR A 66 -20.57 -4.59 23.55
CA TYR A 66 -21.21 -3.29 23.48
C TYR A 66 -20.90 -2.70 22.12
N VAL A 67 -21.89 -2.85 21.26
CA VAL A 67 -21.95 -2.31 19.92
C VAL A 67 -21.92 -0.78 20.06
N ASN A 68 -20.75 -0.17 19.92
CA ASN A 68 -20.61 1.29 19.87
C ASN A 68 -21.16 1.74 18.50
N PRO A 69 -22.33 2.37 18.38
CA PRO A 69 -22.95 2.65 17.08
C PRO A 69 -22.03 3.48 16.17
N THR A 70 -21.25 4.40 16.76
CA THR A 70 -20.22 5.18 16.05
C THR A 70 -19.05 4.33 15.56
N GLY A 71 -18.67 3.29 16.30
CA GLY A 71 -17.65 2.32 15.88
C GLY A 71 -18.17 1.42 14.76
N HIS A 72 -19.43 1.01 14.83
CA HIS A 72 -20.07 0.23 13.77
C HIS A 72 -20.17 1.01 12.47
N ILE A 73 -20.60 2.27 12.53
CA ILE A 73 -20.63 3.15 11.35
C ILE A 73 -19.23 3.27 10.75
N GLN A 74 -18.19 3.50 11.57
CA GLN A 74 -16.82 3.53 11.07
C GLN A 74 -16.39 2.21 10.44
N THR A 75 -16.71 1.07 11.06
CA THR A 75 -16.35 -0.24 10.50
C THR A 75 -17.07 -0.55 9.20
N GLU A 76 -18.34 -0.16 9.05
CA GLU A 76 -19.05 -0.33 7.78
C GLU A 76 -18.48 0.60 6.71
N LEU A 77 -18.22 1.88 7.01
CA LEU A 77 -17.55 2.78 6.06
C LEU A 77 -16.16 2.29 5.64
N LEU A 78 -15.39 1.74 6.58
CA LEU A 78 -14.08 1.12 6.31
C LEU A 78 -14.22 -0.11 5.41
N ARG A 79 -15.26 -0.94 5.59
CA ARG A 79 -15.53 -2.11 4.74
C ARG A 79 -15.95 -1.69 3.34
N ASP A 80 -16.84 -0.72 3.22
CA ASP A 80 -17.27 -0.17 1.93
C ASP A 80 -16.07 0.39 1.16
N LEU A 81 -15.18 1.12 1.84
CA LEU A 81 -13.95 1.64 1.24
C LEU A 81 -13.03 0.50 0.77
N ILE A 82 -12.87 -0.56 1.57
CA ILE A 82 -12.08 -1.72 1.18
C ILE A 82 -12.67 -2.40 -0.06
N GLU A 83 -13.99 -2.50 -0.14
CA GLU A 83 -14.67 -3.08 -1.29
C GLU A 83 -14.47 -2.22 -2.54
N GLN A 84 -14.66 -0.90 -2.44
CA GLN A 84 -14.40 0.04 -3.53
C GLN A 84 -12.95 -0.05 -4.03
N VAL A 85 -11.97 -0.03 -3.12
CA VAL A 85 -10.54 -0.13 -3.48
C VAL A 85 -10.24 -1.48 -4.13
N LYS A 86 -10.87 -2.57 -3.67
CA LYS A 86 -10.72 -3.89 -4.29
C LYS A 86 -11.32 -3.92 -5.69
N SER A 87 -12.52 -3.39 -5.88
CA SER A 87 -13.16 -3.34 -7.21
C SER A 87 -12.34 -2.50 -8.19
N GLU A 88 -11.84 -1.33 -7.76
CA GLU A 88 -10.98 -0.49 -8.60
C GLU A 88 -9.69 -1.22 -8.98
N ARG A 89 -9.05 -1.89 -8.03
CA ARG A 89 -7.85 -2.69 -8.28
C ARG A 89 -8.13 -3.81 -9.29
N ASP A 90 -9.25 -4.51 -9.16
CA ASP A 90 -9.59 -5.63 -10.02
C ASP A 90 -9.93 -5.16 -11.44
N ASP A 91 -10.62 -4.03 -11.59
CA ASP A 91 -10.85 -3.36 -12.88
C ASP A 91 -9.53 -2.90 -13.53
N LEU A 92 -8.62 -2.31 -12.75
CA LEU A 92 -7.30 -1.89 -13.24
C LEU A 92 -6.47 -3.08 -13.70
N ARG A 93 -6.49 -4.20 -12.96
CA ARG A 93 -5.81 -5.44 -13.35
C ARG A 93 -6.38 -5.98 -14.65
N LYS A 94 -7.70 -6.06 -14.77
CA LYS A 94 -8.35 -6.54 -16.00
C LYS A 94 -7.97 -5.69 -17.21
N ARG A 95 -7.96 -4.35 -17.06
CA ARG A 95 -7.53 -3.44 -18.13
C ARG A 95 -6.06 -3.66 -18.51
N LEU A 96 -5.19 -3.89 -17.53
CA LEU A 96 -3.79 -4.19 -17.79
C LEU A 96 -3.66 -5.50 -18.58
N ASP A 97 -4.31 -6.57 -18.13
CA ASP A 97 -4.30 -7.87 -18.79
C ASP A 97 -4.81 -7.79 -20.25
N ASP A 98 -5.88 -7.01 -20.49
CA ASP A 98 -6.43 -6.77 -21.82
C ASP A 98 -5.43 -6.02 -22.72
N THR A 99 -4.75 -5.00 -22.17
CA THR A 99 -3.72 -4.24 -22.91
C THR A 99 -2.49 -5.09 -23.20
N GLU A 100 -2.02 -5.89 -22.26
CA GLU A 100 -0.90 -6.80 -22.44
C GLU A 100 -1.22 -7.87 -23.49
N SER A 101 -2.42 -8.46 -23.42
CA SER A 101 -2.89 -9.43 -24.41
C SER A 101 -2.98 -8.83 -25.80
N SER A 102 -3.48 -7.59 -25.91
CA SER A 102 -3.54 -6.86 -27.18
C SER A 102 -2.14 -6.58 -27.74
N ARG A 103 -1.20 -6.19 -26.88
CA ARG A 103 0.21 -5.95 -27.24
C ARG A 103 0.88 -7.22 -27.74
N GLN A 104 0.72 -8.34 -27.02
CA GLN A 104 1.25 -9.64 -27.43
C GLN A 104 0.72 -10.09 -28.79
N ARG A 105 -0.59 -9.93 -29.04
CA ARG A 105 -1.19 -10.24 -30.36
C ARG A 105 -0.57 -9.39 -31.47
N MET A 106 -0.38 -8.09 -31.24
CA MET A 106 0.27 -7.22 -32.22
C MET A 106 1.73 -7.63 -32.48
N GLU A 107 2.49 -7.99 -31.44
CA GLU A 107 3.88 -8.46 -31.60
C GLU A 107 3.97 -9.74 -32.43
N LEU A 108 3.05 -10.68 -32.22
CA LEU A 108 2.98 -11.91 -33.00
C LEU A 108 2.65 -11.63 -34.47
N GLU A 109 1.69 -10.75 -34.75
CA GLU A 109 1.36 -10.33 -36.12
C GLU A 109 2.53 -9.61 -36.81
N LEU A 110 3.22 -8.70 -36.11
CA LEU A 110 4.41 -8.03 -36.63
C LEU A 110 5.53 -9.02 -36.96
N THR A 111 5.77 -9.98 -36.07
CA THR A 111 6.77 -11.03 -36.28
C THR A 111 6.41 -11.86 -37.51
N ARG A 112 5.14 -12.26 -37.64
CA ARG A 112 4.63 -13.01 -38.80
C ARG A 112 4.80 -12.24 -40.11
N LEU A 113 4.43 -10.96 -40.14
CA LEU A 113 4.60 -10.12 -41.33
C LEU A 113 6.08 -9.93 -41.70
N THR A 114 6.93 -9.74 -40.69
CA THR A 114 8.39 -9.63 -40.89
C THR A 114 8.96 -10.90 -41.50
N LEU A 115 8.53 -12.07 -41.03
CA LEU A 115 8.88 -13.34 -41.65
C LEU A 115 8.40 -13.38 -43.11
N LEU A 116 7.14 -13.08 -43.42
CA LEU A 116 6.65 -13.11 -44.80
C LEU A 116 7.43 -12.15 -45.73
N LEU A 117 7.74 -10.94 -45.27
CA LEU A 117 8.51 -9.95 -46.04
C LEU A 117 9.96 -10.37 -46.28
N THR A 118 10.61 -10.99 -45.30
CA THR A 118 11.98 -11.51 -45.46
C THR A 118 12.05 -12.71 -46.40
N HIS A 119 11.01 -13.55 -46.45
CA HIS A 119 10.93 -14.67 -47.40
C HIS A 119 10.63 -14.20 -48.84
N GLN A 120 9.90 -13.09 -49.02
CA GLN A 120 9.59 -12.55 -50.35
C GLN A 120 10.70 -11.69 -50.95
N SER A 121 11.57 -11.09 -50.12
CA SER A 121 12.64 -10.19 -50.56
C SER A 121 13.92 -10.90 -51.02
N THR A 122 13.90 -12.21 -51.22
CA THR A 122 14.98 -12.93 -51.92
C THR A 122 14.67 -13.24 -53.39
N PRO A 123 14.56 -12.26 -54.31
CA PRO A 123 15.05 -12.46 -55.66
C PRO A 123 16.53 -12.11 -55.65
N LYS A 124 17.38 -13.13 -55.48
CA LYS A 124 18.79 -13.05 -55.88
C LYS A 124 18.84 -13.08 -57.41
N THR A 125 18.25 -12.07 -58.07
CA THR A 125 18.41 -11.84 -59.49
C THR A 125 19.82 -11.33 -59.67
N GLN A 126 20.74 -12.28 -59.84
CA GLN A 126 22.04 -12.02 -60.42
C GLN A 126 21.77 -11.47 -61.82
N ILE A 127 21.77 -10.15 -61.96
CA ILE A 127 21.78 -9.51 -63.27
C ILE A 127 23.14 -9.86 -63.89
N LYS A 128 23.17 -10.95 -64.65
CA LYS A 128 24.28 -11.25 -65.57
C LYS A 128 24.16 -10.26 -66.72
N GLU A 129 24.65 -9.04 -66.52
CA GLU A 129 24.92 -8.15 -67.63
C GLU A 129 26.16 -8.66 -68.38
N LYS A 130 25.93 -9.31 -69.52
CA LYS A 130 26.86 -9.20 -70.65
C LYS A 130 26.07 -8.65 -71.82
N ASN A 131 25.89 -7.32 -71.81
CA ASN A 131 25.31 -6.57 -72.91
C ASN A 131 26.22 -6.67 -74.16
N THR A 132 25.95 -7.68 -74.98
CA THR A 132 26.61 -7.92 -76.28
C THR A 132 26.38 -6.79 -77.28
N LEU A 133 25.35 -5.97 -77.10
CA LEU A 133 25.06 -4.77 -77.88
C LEU A 133 26.03 -3.61 -77.58
N PHE A 134 26.34 -3.36 -76.31
CA PHE A 134 27.31 -2.31 -75.93
C PHE A 134 28.73 -2.63 -76.42
N ASN A 135 29.14 -3.90 -76.35
CA ASN A 135 30.44 -4.33 -76.87
C ASN A 135 30.59 -4.24 -78.39
N LYS A 136 29.47 -4.21 -79.15
CA LYS A 136 29.50 -4.05 -80.62
C LYS A 136 29.50 -2.59 -81.05
N ILE A 137 28.93 -1.69 -80.26
CA ILE A 137 28.83 -0.27 -80.61
C ILE A 137 30.12 0.48 -80.23
N PHE A 138 30.79 0.08 -79.14
CA PHE A 138 31.98 0.77 -78.64
C PHE A 138 33.33 0.12 -78.99
N LYS A 139 33.35 -1.01 -79.72
CA LYS A 139 34.58 -1.57 -80.31
C LYS A 139 34.69 -1.26 -81.80
N LYS A 140 34.50 0.01 -82.16
CA LYS A 140 34.89 0.48 -83.47
C LYS A 140 35.93 1.61 -83.32
N ASP A 141 37.13 1.24 -83.77
CA ASP A 141 38.27 2.06 -84.17
C ASP A 141 39.18 2.59 -83.06
N TYR A 142 40.29 1.88 -82.81
CA TYR A 142 41.64 2.47 -82.71
C TYR A 142 42.69 1.40 -83.11
N HIS A 143 43.29 1.68 -84.29
CA HIS A 143 44.44 1.05 -84.96
C HIS A 143 44.29 -0.33 -85.62
#